data_AF-K1Z2G4-F1
#
_entry.id   AF-K1Z2G4-F1
#
_cell.length_a   1.000
_cell.length_b   1.000
_cell.length_c   1.000
_cell.angle_alpha   90.00
_cell.angle_beta   90.00
_cell.angle_gamma   90.00
#
_symmetry.space_group_name_H-M   'P 1'
#
loop_
_entity.id
_entity.type
_entity.pdbx_description
1 polymer ?
#
loop_
_entity_poly.entity_id
_entity_poly.type
_entity_poly.pdbx_seq_one_letter_code
_entity_poly.pdbx_strand_id
1 'polypeptide(L)'
;MNKINKIITGTVLLGQNKGTLTGARTANLDTILAKDLNKGLYSCKVILDKNEYAGLLFFGHNSLSDKDCLEVHILNFDKDIYGKQINIVINKFLRPEIKFDNIDDLKKQIKKDLSLI
;
A
#
# COMPACT_ATOMS: atom_id res chain seq x y z
N MET A 1 8.85 -13.21 -14.44
CA MET A 1 7.90 -12.68 -13.44
C MET A 1 6.81 -11.92 -14.17
N ASN A 2 5.55 -12.30 -13.99
CA ASN A 2 4.43 -11.77 -14.75
C ASN A 2 4.06 -10.36 -14.29
N LYS A 3 4.00 -9.43 -15.24
CA LYS A 3 3.53 -8.06 -15.02
C LYS A 3 2.02 -8.11 -14.79
N ILE A 4 1.57 -7.50 -13.70
CA ILE A 4 0.15 -7.25 -13.47
C ILE A 4 -0.16 -5.95 -14.22
N ASN A 5 -1.25 -5.90 -14.98
CA ASN A 5 -1.73 -4.68 -15.63
C ASN A 5 -3.15 -4.41 -15.14
N LYS A 6 -3.33 -4.33 -13.81
CA LYS A 6 -4.61 -4.03 -13.17
C LYS A 6 -4.58 -2.61 -12.64
N ILE A 7 -5.67 -1.87 -12.89
CA ILE A 7 -5.87 -0.54 -12.35
C ILE A 7 -7.00 -0.61 -11.34
N ILE A 8 -6.78 -0.03 -10.17
CA ILE A 8 -7.83 0.21 -9.17
C ILE A 8 -7.98 1.71 -8.98
N THR A 9 -9.23 2.17 -8.86
CA THR A 9 -9.57 3.58 -8.63
C THR A 9 -10.31 3.65 -7.31
N GLY A 10 -9.87 4.52 -6.40
CA GLY A 10 -10.46 4.59 -5.07
C GLY A 10 -10.29 5.96 -4.42
N THR A 11 -11.21 6.29 -3.53
CA THR A 11 -11.12 7.47 -2.68
C THR A 11 -10.28 7.14 -1.46
N VAL A 12 -9.32 8.00 -1.13
CA VAL A 12 -8.48 7.84 0.06
C VAL A 12 -9.33 8.05 1.31
N LEU A 13 -9.44 6.99 2.10
CA LEU A 13 -10.20 6.94 3.34
C LEU A 13 -9.38 7.53 4.49
N LEU A 14 -10.09 8.10 5.46
CA LEU A 14 -9.46 8.51 6.72
C LEU A 14 -9.01 7.23 7.45
N GLY A 15 -7.69 7.08 7.60
CA GLY A 15 -7.13 6.00 8.40
C GLY A 15 -7.23 6.30 9.90
N GLN A 16 -6.81 5.37 10.75
CA GLN A 16 -6.73 5.60 12.20
C GLN A 16 -5.52 6.45 12.63
N ASN A 17 -4.82 7.14 11.70
CA ASN A 17 -3.60 7.92 11.94
C ASN A 17 -2.44 7.13 12.61
N LYS A 18 -2.36 5.80 12.42
CA LYS A 18 -1.36 4.92 13.08
C LYS A 18 -0.03 4.73 12.32
N GLY A 19 0.07 5.18 11.06
CA GLY A 19 1.30 5.11 10.25
C GLY A 19 2.49 5.93 10.81
N THR A 20 2.23 6.75 11.83
CA THR A 20 3.22 7.51 12.60
C THR A 20 4.23 6.62 13.34
N LEU A 21 3.91 5.36 13.67
CA LEU A 21 4.82 4.46 14.41
C LEU A 21 5.99 3.93 13.58
N THR A 22 5.87 3.87 12.25
CA THR A 22 6.91 3.37 11.34
C THR A 22 7.50 4.46 10.42
N GLY A 23 6.95 5.68 10.47
CA GLY A 23 7.33 6.80 9.60
C GLY A 23 6.75 6.71 8.18
N ALA A 24 5.97 5.66 7.87
CA ALA A 24 5.34 5.49 6.57
C ALA A 24 3.91 6.04 6.58
N ARG A 25 3.69 7.19 5.93
CA ARG A 25 2.34 7.68 5.62
C ARG A 25 1.73 6.75 4.56
N THR A 26 0.61 6.10 4.88
CA THR A 26 -0.13 5.24 3.95
C THR A 26 -1.52 5.82 3.70
N ALA A 27 -1.95 5.79 2.44
CA ALA A 27 -3.32 6.10 2.05
C ALA A 27 -4.15 4.82 2.11
N ASN A 28 -5.24 4.86 2.87
CA ASN A 28 -6.16 3.74 3.03
C ASN A 28 -7.21 3.75 1.92
N LEU A 29 -7.56 2.57 1.41
CA LEU A 29 -8.57 2.38 0.37
C LEU A 29 -9.57 1.30 0.80
N ASP A 30 -10.73 1.28 0.14
CA ASP A 30 -11.72 0.23 0.37
C ASP A 30 -11.20 -1.13 -0.14
N THR A 31 -11.20 -2.13 0.74
CA THR A 31 -10.79 -3.51 0.43
C THR A 31 -11.57 -4.14 -0.72
N ILE A 32 -12.79 -3.68 -1.03
CA ILE A 32 -13.57 -4.20 -2.17
C ILE A 32 -12.82 -4.04 -3.50
N LEU A 33 -11.93 -3.04 -3.59
CA LEU A 33 -11.11 -2.77 -4.78
C LEU A 33 -10.05 -3.87 -5.00
N ALA A 34 -9.70 -4.63 -3.96
CA ALA A 34 -8.71 -5.69 -3.99
C ALA A 34 -9.31 -7.10 -3.95
N LYS A 35 -10.63 -7.26 -4.18
CA LYS A 35 -11.32 -8.56 -4.07
C LYS A 35 -10.75 -9.70 -4.92
N ASP A 36 -10.11 -9.38 -6.04
CA ASP A 36 -9.46 -10.37 -6.93
C ASP A 36 -7.91 -10.35 -6.82
N LEU A 37 -7.37 -9.75 -5.76
CA LEU A 37 -5.93 -9.74 -5.48
C LEU A 37 -5.59 -10.80 -4.43
N ASN A 38 -4.40 -11.38 -4.54
CA ASN A 38 -3.83 -12.17 -3.47
C ASN A 38 -3.39 -11.26 -2.33
N LYS A 39 -3.45 -11.75 -1.09
CA LYS A 39 -2.90 -11.01 0.04
C LYS A 39 -1.37 -10.93 -0.07
N GLY A 40 -0.82 -9.73 0.09
CA GLY A 40 0.60 -9.45 0.09
C GLY A 40 0.93 -8.04 -0.37
N LEU A 41 2.18 -7.88 -0.79
CA LEU A 41 2.76 -6.61 -1.19
C LEU A 41 2.98 -6.56 -2.70
N TYR A 42 2.65 -5.41 -3.28
CA TYR A 42 2.76 -5.14 -4.70
C TYR A 42 3.53 -3.84 -4.93
N SER A 43 4.35 -3.79 -5.98
CA SER A 43 4.81 -2.52 -6.53
C SER A 43 3.70 -1.91 -7.39
N CYS A 44 3.50 -0.61 -7.30
CA CYS A 44 2.50 0.09 -8.10
C CYS A 44 2.98 1.48 -8.52
N LYS A 45 2.23 2.06 -9.45
CA LYS A 45 2.25 3.49 -9.74
C LYS A 45 0.96 4.11 -9.23
N VAL A 46 1.05 5.21 -8.50
CA VAL A 46 -0.08 5.99 -8.00
C VAL A 46 -0.23 7.24 -8.84
N ILE A 47 -1.42 7.44 -9.38
CA ILE A 47 -1.79 8.63 -10.16
C ILE A 47 -2.73 9.45 -9.30
N LEU A 48 -2.29 10.66 -8.96
CA LEU A 48 -3.07 11.65 -8.22
C LEU A 48 -3.06 12.95 -9.04
N ASP A 49 -4.26 13.40 -9.41
CA ASP A 49 -4.46 14.49 -10.35
C ASP A 49 -3.70 14.24 -11.67
N LYS A 50 -2.67 15.05 -11.98
CA LYS A 50 -1.82 14.92 -13.17
C LYS A 50 -0.43 14.35 -12.88
N ASN A 51 -0.18 13.93 -11.64
CA ASN A 51 1.13 13.49 -11.18
C ASN A 51 1.16 11.97 -10.99
N GLU A 52 2.30 11.37 -11.30
CA GLU A 52 2.57 9.96 -11.11
C GLU A 52 3.64 9.76 -10.04
N TYR A 53 3.43 8.79 -9.17
CA TYR A 53 4.33 8.45 -8.08
C TYR A 53 4.57 6.95 -8.03
N ALA A 54 5.77 6.52 -7.66
CA ALA A 54 6.02 5.13 -7.30
C ALA A 54 5.38 4.83 -5.93
N GLY A 55 4.92 3.59 -5.74
CA GLY A 55 4.35 3.18 -4.48
C GLY A 55 4.39 1.68 -4.22
N LEU A 56 4.07 1.33 -2.97
CA LEU A 56 3.85 -0.02 -2.52
C LEU A 56 2.39 -0.17 -2.10
N LEU A 57 1.66 -1.09 -2.72
CA LEU A 57 0.30 -1.44 -2.36
C LEU A 57 0.34 -2.71 -1.50
N PHE A 58 -0.17 -2.63 -0.27
CA PHE A 58 -0.38 -3.75 0.62
C PHE A 58 -1.87 -4.09 0.64
N PHE A 59 -2.18 -5.36 0.40
CA PHE A 59 -3.51 -5.93 0.67
C PHE A 59 -3.32 -7.11 1.61
N GLY A 60 -3.89 -7.06 2.81
CA GLY A 60 -3.65 -8.12 3.79
C GLY A 60 -4.37 -7.88 5.10
N HIS A 61 -4.09 -8.74 6.07
CA HIS A 61 -4.76 -8.69 7.36
C HIS A 61 -4.13 -7.64 8.30
N ASN A 62 -4.95 -6.81 8.91
CA ASN A 62 -4.54 -5.89 9.96
C ASN A 62 -4.84 -6.50 11.33
N SER A 63 -3.78 -6.93 12.03
CA SER A 63 -3.90 -7.58 13.35
C SER A 63 -4.51 -6.70 14.45
N LEU A 64 -4.54 -5.37 14.28
CA LEU A 64 -5.14 -4.46 15.27
C LEU A 64 -6.66 -4.37 15.12
N SER A 65 -7.17 -4.38 13.89
CA SER A 65 -8.60 -4.31 13.62
C SER A 65 -9.25 -5.67 13.38
N ASP A 66 -8.44 -6.74 13.31
CA ASP A 66 -8.84 -8.11 12.96
C ASP A 66 -9.64 -8.17 11.64
N LYS A 67 -9.25 -7.31 10.68
CA LYS A 67 -9.91 -7.13 9.38
C LYS A 67 -8.86 -6.95 8.30
N ASP A 68 -9.24 -7.23 7.05
CA ASP A 68 -8.39 -6.92 5.92
C ASP A 68 -8.27 -5.40 5.72
N CYS A 69 -7.12 -4.95 5.24
CA CYS A 69 -6.88 -3.57 4.83
C CYS A 69 -6.27 -3.51 3.43
N LEU A 70 -6.48 -2.38 2.76
CA LEU A 70 -5.85 -2.04 1.49
C LEU A 70 -5.17 -0.68 1.66
N GLU A 71 -3.85 -0.68 1.64
CA GLU A 71 -3.04 0.49 1.96
C GLU A 71 -1.99 0.73 0.87
N VAL A 72 -1.83 1.98 0.45
CA VAL A 72 -0.75 2.36 -0.45
C VAL A 72 0.22 3.31 0.23
N HIS A 73 1.50 2.96 0.23
CA HIS A 73 2.59 3.85 0.58
C HIS A 73 3.10 4.53 -0.68
N ILE A 74 2.92 5.86 -0.77
CA ILE A 74 3.39 6.67 -1.89
C ILE A 74 4.81 7.15 -1.56
N LEU A 75 5.79 6.83 -2.42
CA LEU A 75 7.18 7.19 -2.18
C LEU A 75 7.41 8.69 -2.35
N ASN A 76 8.28 9.25 -1.49
CA ASN A 76 8.68 10.66 -1.51
C ASN A 76 7.48 11.63 -1.53
N PHE A 77 6.42 11.27 -0.80
CA PHE A 77 5.16 12.00 -0.79
C PHE A 77 4.77 12.38 0.64
N ASP A 78 4.55 13.68 0.86
CA ASP A 78 4.31 14.23 2.21
C ASP A 78 3.10 15.18 2.25
N LYS A 79 2.01 14.81 1.58
CA LYS A 79 0.77 15.58 1.55
C LYS A 79 -0.40 14.75 2.09
N ASP A 80 -1.33 15.40 2.76
CA ASP A 80 -2.61 14.79 3.12
C ASP A 80 -3.55 14.81 1.91
N ILE A 81 -4.05 13.63 1.55
CA ILE A 81 -4.87 13.42 0.35
C ILE A 81 -6.21 12.75 0.69
N TYR A 82 -6.65 12.83 1.94
CA TYR A 82 -7.95 12.30 2.38
C TYR A 82 -9.09 12.86 1.52
N GLY A 83 -10.02 11.99 1.15
CA GLY A 83 -11.15 12.31 0.27
C GLY A 83 -10.78 12.51 -1.20
N LYS A 84 -9.50 12.48 -1.58
CA LYS A 84 -9.08 12.52 -2.98
C LYS A 84 -9.23 11.16 -3.63
N GLN A 85 -9.61 11.14 -4.90
CA GLN A 85 -9.56 9.95 -5.73
C GLN A 85 -8.14 9.75 -6.26
N ILE A 86 -7.65 8.52 -6.18
CA ILE A 86 -6.38 8.10 -6.79
C ILE A 86 -6.60 6.89 -7.69
N ASN A 87 -5.76 6.76 -8.71
CA ASN A 87 -5.65 5.54 -9.50
C ASN A 87 -4.36 4.83 -9.12
N ILE A 88 -4.42 3.51 -8.96
CA ILE A 88 -3.27 2.67 -8.68
C ILE A 88 -3.12 1.66 -9.81
N VAL A 89 -2.02 1.79 -10.55
CA VAL A 89 -1.60 0.83 -11.56
C VAL A 89 -0.70 -0.19 -10.87
N ILE A 90 -1.22 -1.40 -10.65
CA ILE A 90 -0.50 -2.48 -9.98
C ILE A 90 0.45 -3.09 -11.00
N ASN A 91 1.77 -3.06 -10.73
CA ASN A 91 2.79 -3.50 -11.69
C ASN A 91 3.23 -4.95 -11.45
N LYS A 92 3.47 -5.33 -10.19
CA LYS A 92 4.11 -6.61 -9.85
C LYS A 92 3.78 -7.01 -8.41
N PHE A 93 3.49 -8.29 -8.21
CA PHE A 93 3.45 -8.90 -6.88
C PHE A 93 4.89 -9.12 -6.39
N LEU A 94 5.22 -8.56 -5.23
CA LEU A 94 6.55 -8.63 -4.65
C LEU A 94 6.68 -9.84 -3.71
N ARG A 95 5.71 -10.02 -2.81
CA ARG A 95 5.72 -11.10 -1.82
C ARG A 95 4.36 -11.27 -1.14
N PRO A 96 4.08 -12.46 -0.55
CA PRO A 96 2.94 -12.64 0.33
C PRO A 96 3.05 -11.78 1.61
N GLU A 97 1.93 -11.70 2.35
CA GLU A 97 1.90 -11.11 3.69
C GLU A 97 2.87 -11.84 4.63
N ILE A 98 3.56 -11.08 5.48
CA ILE A 98 4.51 -11.59 6.47
C ILE A 98 4.08 -11.05 7.83
N LYS A 99 3.96 -11.94 8.82
CA LYS A 99 3.83 -11.55 10.22
C LYS A 99 5.21 -11.26 10.78
N PHE A 100 5.32 -10.18 11.56
CA PHE A 100 6.57 -9.80 12.22
C PHE A 100 6.38 -9.87 13.73
N ASP A 101 7.33 -10.52 14.41
CA ASP A 101 7.30 -10.63 15.87
C ASP A 101 7.81 -9.36 16.56
N ASN A 102 8.52 -8.49 15.83
CA ASN A 102 9.05 -7.23 16.35
C ASN A 102 9.13 -6.14 15.25
N ILE A 103 9.24 -4.90 15.69
CA ILE A 103 9.28 -3.71 14.82
C ILE A 103 10.57 -3.66 13.98
N ASP A 104 11.69 -4.18 14.46
CA ASP A 104 12.97 -4.11 13.74
C ASP A 104 12.98 -5.01 12.51
N ASP A 105 12.36 -6.19 12.58
CA ASP A 105 12.22 -7.09 11.45
C ASP A 105 11.25 -6.53 10.40
N LEU A 106 10.17 -5.87 10.84
CA LEU A 106 9.30 -5.10 9.95
C LEU A 106 10.09 -4.01 9.22
N LYS A 107 10.89 -3.20 9.94
CA LYS A 107 11.73 -2.14 9.34
C LYS A 107 12.74 -2.70 8.34
N LYS A 108 13.41 -3.81 8.67
CA LYS A 108 14.34 -4.49 7.74
C LYS A 108 13.63 -4.95 6.48
N GLN A 109 12.42 -5.52 6.60
CA GLN A 109 11.67 -5.98 5.45
C GLN A 109 11.19 -4.81 4.58
N ILE A 110 10.70 -3.71 5.17
CA ILE A 110 10.34 -2.50 4.42
C ILE A 110 11.53 -1.98 3.60
N LYS A 111 12.74 -1.94 4.18
CA LYS A 111 13.96 -1.56 3.44
C LYS A 111 14.24 -2.47 2.24
N LYS A 112 14.08 -3.79 2.41
CA LYS A 112 14.22 -4.75 1.31
C LYS A 112 13.15 -4.51 0.24
N ASP A 113 11.90 -4.32 0.64
CA ASP A 113 10.79 -4.10 -0.27
C ASP A 113 10.98 -2.82 -1.10
N LEU A 114 11.47 -1.74 -0.48
CA LEU A 114 11.81 -0.49 -1.15
C LEU A 114 12.94 -0.63 -2.17
N SER A 115 13.89 -1.55 -1.95
CA SER A 115 14.97 -1.81 -2.92
C SER A 115 14.53 -2.54 -4.19
N LEU A 116 13.27 -3.01 -4.24
CA LEU A 116 12.71 -3.73 -5.38
C LEU A 116 11.98 -2.82 -6.38
N ILE A 117 11.84 -1.53 -6.07
CA ILE A 117 11.01 -0.57 -6.82
C ILE A 117 11.72 0.73 -7.15
#